data_AF-A0AAD6WS47-F1
#
_entry.id   AF-A0AAD6WS47-F1
#
_cell.length_a   1.000
_cell.length_b   1.000
_cell.length_c   1.000
_cell.angle_alpha   90.00
_cell.angle_beta   90.00
_cell.angle_gamma   90.00
#
_symmetry.space_group_name_H-M   'P 1'
#
loop_
_entity.id
_entity.type
_entity.pdbx_description
1 polymer ?
#
loop_
_entity_poly.entity_id
_entity_poly.type
_entity_poly.pdbx_seq_one_letter_code
_entity_poly.pdbx_strand_id
1 'polypeptide(L)'
;MCVTQCGTVPEAFNFPLFSSQFSSFMLPFLALTAQLPFGAPNHIDNFSTIMLTIGSPTLAIFSLMITILNSRWIKWRFERIRYPNSKEAVIILNNLQQSLLRVKKTTLDGRLPFLASQIVIPQNDQWWQRGAATLAFTHTWSIANIASVGWAVVAYIFVIASMDPRSTLNAIGPAVACPWLWLLPVVVGWLQTSPNCDEVQLRAKLAAVNETVYIRRPDDDPVAAPVLSNGITDEYAIEIWPRHRQPEDPQIEEIAQSFAAASIRANKHETVDGSPWTPSDPGVASVHLSNRVGKAEDIGRYIQPEDQRQSQCKCWAPGVWRRVAYSSVVACTVQWSCTGSAILAAWMTPTVGLGCHSASFLLHGALSTISFTIIRGGVILEQHYHSTNPLSYSLSSSSRRWHVNLSILCRRVGKIIAWVNACLFITLDLLRFANIFKNCFCESCVFGLGVHRAYNVVSYGPLVHFENWWIASVAFATTAALSLWISVFILKLNYITTFLILVMI
;
A
#
# COMPACT_ATOMS: atom_id res chain seq x y z
N MET A 1 -40.52 -2.60 -32.01
CA MET A 1 -40.40 -1.13 -32.04
C MET A 1 -38.96 -0.66 -31.81
N CYS A 2 -38.25 -1.10 -30.76
CA CYS A 2 -36.85 -0.69 -30.53
C CYS A 2 -35.89 -1.14 -31.66
N VAL A 3 -35.87 -2.44 -31.99
CA VAL A 3 -35.04 -3.00 -33.08
C VAL A 3 -35.35 -2.37 -34.44
N THR A 4 -36.62 -2.03 -34.68
CA THR A 4 -37.07 -1.38 -35.92
C THR A 4 -36.70 0.11 -35.99
N GLN A 5 -36.40 0.76 -34.85
CA GLN A 5 -36.08 2.19 -34.77
C GLN A 5 -34.58 2.44 -34.62
N CYS A 6 -33.84 1.63 -33.84
CA CYS A 6 -32.40 1.81 -33.65
C CYS A 6 -31.53 0.75 -34.36
N GLY A 7 -32.14 -0.17 -35.10
CA GLY A 7 -31.43 -1.20 -35.87
C GLY A 7 -30.97 -2.40 -35.04
N THR A 8 -30.58 -3.48 -35.71
CA THR A 8 -30.02 -4.70 -35.09
C THR A 8 -28.51 -4.67 -34.93
N VAL A 9 -27.83 -3.76 -35.63
CA VAL A 9 -26.37 -3.73 -35.77
C VAL A 9 -25.81 -2.55 -34.97
N PRO A 10 -24.66 -2.73 -34.28
CA PRO A 10 -23.95 -1.60 -33.67
C PRO A 10 -23.66 -0.50 -34.68
N GLU A 11 -23.61 0.76 -34.22
CA GLU A 11 -23.12 1.86 -35.03
C GLU A 11 -21.73 1.52 -35.61
N ALA A 12 -21.49 1.93 -36.86
CA ALA A 12 -20.21 1.70 -37.51
C ALA A 12 -19.06 2.33 -36.72
N PHE A 13 -17.90 1.65 -36.74
CA PHE A 13 -16.69 2.15 -36.10
C PHE A 13 -16.30 3.52 -36.68
N ASN A 14 -16.11 4.51 -35.81
CA ASN A 14 -15.68 5.85 -36.18
C ASN A 14 -14.32 6.12 -35.55
N PHE A 15 -13.26 6.00 -36.36
CA PHE A 15 -11.88 6.18 -35.87
C PHE A 15 -11.60 7.57 -35.29
N PRO A 16 -12.02 8.69 -35.91
CA PRO A 16 -11.89 10.02 -35.30
C PRO A 16 -12.49 10.12 -33.90
N LEU A 17 -13.72 9.61 -33.71
CA LEU A 17 -14.39 9.60 -32.42
C LEU A 17 -13.64 8.70 -31.42
N PHE A 18 -13.28 7.48 -31.83
CA PHE A 18 -12.51 6.54 -31.01
C PHE A 18 -11.20 7.17 -30.52
N SER A 19 -10.40 7.72 -31.44
CA SER A 19 -9.09 8.30 -31.13
C SER A 19 -9.22 9.50 -30.19
N SER A 20 -10.24 10.34 -30.40
CA SER A 20 -10.52 11.47 -29.52
C SER A 20 -10.90 11.01 -28.12
N GLN A 21 -11.82 10.04 -27.99
CA GLN A 21 -12.28 9.57 -26.69
C GLN A 21 -11.18 8.81 -25.93
N PHE A 22 -10.45 7.93 -26.60
CA PHE A 22 -9.34 7.19 -26.01
C PHE A 22 -8.24 8.12 -25.48
N SER A 23 -7.84 9.10 -26.29
CA SER A 23 -6.77 10.05 -25.94
C SER A 23 -7.17 10.99 -24.79
N SER A 24 -8.46 11.33 -24.67
CA SER A 24 -8.94 12.23 -23.62
C SER A 24 -9.28 11.51 -22.31
N PHE A 25 -9.87 10.32 -22.38
CA PHE A 25 -10.47 9.67 -21.19
C PHE A 25 -9.66 8.52 -20.61
N MET A 26 -8.72 7.93 -21.36
CA MET A 26 -8.01 6.72 -20.93
C MET A 26 -6.49 6.90 -20.95
N LEU A 27 -5.95 7.50 -22.02
CA LEU A 27 -4.50 7.65 -22.20
C LEU A 27 -3.80 8.39 -21.04
N PRO A 28 -4.33 9.51 -20.48
CA PRO A 28 -3.68 10.20 -19.36
C PRO A 28 -3.60 9.33 -18.10
N PHE A 29 -4.63 8.50 -17.86
CA PHE A 29 -4.66 7.60 -16.70
C PHE A 29 -3.76 6.38 -16.91
N LEU A 30 -3.66 5.84 -18.13
CA LEU A 30 -2.65 4.82 -18.43
C LEU A 30 -1.22 5.36 -18.29
N ALA A 31 -0.97 6.62 -18.65
CA ALA A 31 0.33 7.24 -18.42
C ALA A 31 0.63 7.39 -16.91
N LEU A 32 -0.38 7.66 -16.09
CA LEU A 32 -0.26 7.69 -14.63
C LEU A 32 0.00 6.32 -14.01
N THR A 33 -0.61 5.24 -14.53
CA THR A 33 -0.33 3.90 -13.99
C THR A 33 1.13 3.53 -14.18
N ALA A 34 1.76 3.96 -15.28
CA ALA A 34 3.18 3.75 -15.52
C ALA A 34 4.12 4.45 -14.52
N GLN A 35 3.63 5.43 -13.74
CA GLN A 35 4.41 6.16 -12.72
C GLN A 35 4.33 5.53 -11.34
N LEU A 36 3.47 4.53 -11.14
CA LEU A 36 3.44 3.83 -9.87
C LEU A 36 4.79 3.12 -9.65
N PRO A 37 5.33 3.14 -8.42
CA PRO A 37 6.62 2.54 -8.12
C PRO A 37 6.51 1.02 -8.13
N PHE A 38 6.68 0.41 -9.30
CA PHE A 38 6.84 -1.03 -9.45
C PHE A 38 8.32 -1.37 -9.37
N GLY A 39 8.72 -2.17 -8.39
CA GLY A 39 10.11 -2.62 -8.25
C GLY A 39 10.21 -4.09 -7.88
N ALA A 40 9.34 -4.89 -8.49
CA ALA A 40 9.49 -6.33 -8.46
C ALA A 40 10.77 -6.74 -9.23
N PRO A 41 11.40 -7.87 -8.85
CA PRO A 41 12.69 -8.29 -9.38
C PRO A 41 12.66 -8.55 -10.90
N ASN A 42 11.50 -8.91 -11.45
CA ASN A 42 11.31 -9.22 -12.86
C ASN A 42 10.22 -8.35 -13.51
N HIS A 43 10.36 -8.07 -14.81
CA HIS A 43 9.38 -7.29 -15.57
C HIS A 43 7.95 -7.86 -15.53
N ILE A 44 7.81 -9.19 -15.49
CA ILE A 44 6.51 -9.87 -15.43
C ILE A 44 5.80 -9.56 -14.11
N ASP A 45 6.54 -9.49 -13.00
CA ASP A 45 5.96 -9.18 -11.69
C ASP A 45 5.55 -7.71 -11.60
N ASN A 46 6.29 -6.81 -12.27
CA ASN A 46 5.89 -5.40 -12.42
C ASN A 46 4.60 -5.29 -13.23
N PHE A 47 4.51 -6.01 -14.36
CA PHE A 47 3.29 -6.05 -15.16
C PHE A 47 2.09 -6.64 -14.39
N SER A 48 2.33 -7.69 -13.62
CA SER A 48 1.31 -8.25 -12.73
C SER A 48 0.84 -7.23 -11.70
N THR A 49 1.75 -6.43 -11.14
CA THR A 49 1.39 -5.37 -10.19
C THR A 49 0.55 -4.28 -10.85
N ILE A 50 0.87 -3.87 -12.09
CA ILE A 50 0.01 -2.97 -12.90
C ILE A 50 -1.40 -3.54 -13.03
N MET A 51 -1.52 -4.80 -13.44
CA MET A 51 -2.81 -5.46 -13.63
C MET A 51 -3.58 -5.60 -12.32
N LEU A 52 -2.90 -5.86 -11.20
CA LEU A 52 -3.53 -5.89 -9.88
C LEU A 52 -4.04 -4.51 -9.45
N THR A 53 -3.28 -3.44 -9.74
CA THR A 53 -3.67 -2.07 -9.41
C THR A 53 -4.89 -1.62 -10.23
N ILE A 54 -4.89 -1.86 -11.54
CA ILE A 54 -6.03 -1.52 -12.41
C ILE A 54 -7.23 -2.41 -12.09
N GLY A 55 -7.00 -3.70 -11.85
CA GLY A 55 -8.04 -4.69 -11.60
C GLY A 55 -8.64 -4.63 -10.20
N SER A 56 -7.95 -4.02 -9.23
CA SER A 56 -8.44 -3.81 -7.88
C SER A 56 -7.96 -2.48 -7.31
N PRO A 57 -8.59 -1.36 -7.72
CA PRO A 57 -8.33 -0.06 -7.12
C PRO A 57 -8.47 -0.06 -5.59
N THR A 58 -9.42 -0.85 -5.06
CA THR A 58 -9.59 -1.03 -3.61
C THR A 58 -8.31 -1.55 -2.96
N LEU A 59 -7.63 -2.53 -3.57
CA LEU A 59 -6.37 -3.05 -3.05
C LEU A 59 -5.25 -2.01 -3.13
N ALA A 60 -5.19 -1.23 -4.21
CA ALA A 60 -4.18 -0.18 -4.39
C ALA A 60 -4.33 0.94 -3.35
N ILE A 61 -5.54 1.45 -3.14
CA ILE A 61 -5.84 2.49 -2.14
C ILE A 61 -5.60 1.94 -0.73
N PHE A 62 -6.05 0.72 -0.45
CA PHE A 62 -5.79 0.06 0.84
C PHE A 62 -4.29 -0.05 1.12
N SER A 63 -3.50 -0.49 0.14
CA SER A 63 -2.05 -0.65 0.28
C SER A 63 -1.36 0.67 0.58
N LEU A 64 -1.74 1.76 -0.08
CA LEU A 64 -1.19 3.08 0.21
C LEU A 64 -1.56 3.54 1.63
N MET A 65 -2.84 3.43 1.99
CA MET A 65 -3.33 3.90 3.28
C MET A 65 -2.73 3.12 4.46
N ILE A 66 -2.60 1.79 4.35
CA ILE A 66 -2.00 1.00 5.41
C ILE A 66 -0.51 1.32 5.58
N THR A 67 0.22 1.58 4.49
CA THR A 67 1.63 2.01 4.54
C THR A 67 1.78 3.35 5.26
N ILE A 68 0.95 4.35 4.94
CA ILE A 68 0.98 5.66 5.61
C ILE A 68 0.70 5.52 7.10
N LEU A 69 -0.34 4.75 7.48
CA LEU A 69 -0.71 4.56 8.87
C LEU A 69 0.35 3.75 9.64
N ASN A 70 0.99 2.78 8.99
CA ASN A 70 2.10 2.04 9.58
C ASN A 70 3.30 2.97 9.81
N SER A 71 3.67 3.80 8.84
CA SER A 71 4.72 4.83 8.99
C SER A 71 4.46 5.76 10.16
N ARG A 72 3.22 6.23 10.33
CA ARG A 72 2.83 7.03 11.48
C ARG A 72 2.92 6.25 12.79
N TRP A 73 2.48 5.00 12.79
CA TRP A 73 2.56 4.15 13.97
C TRP A 73 4.01 3.91 14.40
N ILE A 74 4.94 3.67 13.48
CA ILE A 74 6.37 3.52 13.81
C ILE A 74 6.91 4.80 14.44
N LYS A 75 6.68 5.97 13.81
CA LYS A 75 7.12 7.26 14.37
C LYS A 75 6.60 7.47 15.80
N TRP A 76 5.31 7.25 16.02
CA TRP A 76 4.70 7.37 17.34
C TRP A 76 5.25 6.34 18.34
N ARG A 77 5.52 5.11 17.90
CA ARG A 77 6.05 4.05 18.75
C ARG A 77 7.44 4.38 19.30
N PHE A 78 8.26 5.04 18.49
CA PHE A 78 9.63 5.45 18.84
C PHE A 78 9.72 6.86 19.46
N GLU A 79 8.68 7.69 19.38
CA GLU A 79 8.67 9.05 19.94
C GLU A 79 9.00 9.10 21.44
N ARG A 80 8.61 8.06 22.18
CA ARG A 80 8.86 7.94 23.63
C ARG A 80 10.23 7.35 23.98
N ILE A 81 10.97 6.87 22.98
CA ILE A 81 12.23 6.16 23.18
C ILE A 81 13.38 7.16 23.10
N ARG A 82 14.02 7.40 24.25
CA ARG A 82 15.24 8.22 24.37
C ARG A 82 16.43 7.28 24.48
N TYR A 83 16.97 6.88 23.34
CA TYR A 83 18.18 6.05 23.25
C TYR A 83 18.94 6.42 21.97
N PRO A 84 20.29 6.30 21.93
CA PRO A 84 21.05 6.51 20.70
C PRO A 84 20.49 5.72 19.52
N ASN A 85 20.56 6.30 18.32
CA ASN A 85 20.11 5.69 17.05
C ASN A 85 18.60 5.45 16.89
N SER A 86 17.76 5.83 17.85
CA SER A 86 16.31 5.58 17.77
C SER A 86 15.65 6.31 16.59
N LYS A 87 16.16 7.49 16.21
CA LYS A 87 15.67 8.27 15.07
C LYS A 87 16.08 7.63 13.74
N GLU A 88 17.32 7.18 13.66
CA GLU A 88 17.91 6.45 12.53
C GLU A 88 17.14 5.15 12.30
N ALA A 89 16.82 4.42 13.37
CA ALA A 89 15.99 3.22 13.29
C ALA A 89 14.61 3.52 12.69
N VAL A 90 13.96 4.62 13.08
CA VAL A 90 12.67 5.03 12.48
C VAL A 90 12.79 5.29 10.98
N ILE A 91 13.89 5.91 10.53
CA ILE A 91 14.13 6.16 9.10
C ILE A 91 14.30 4.83 8.37
N ILE A 92 15.16 3.94 8.85
CA ILE A 92 15.41 2.63 8.23
C ILE A 92 14.11 1.82 8.17
N LEU A 93 13.40 1.69 9.30
CA LEU A 93 12.18 0.89 9.40
C LEU A 93 11.04 1.44 8.53
N ASN A 94 10.91 2.76 8.40
CA ASN A 94 9.90 3.36 7.51
C ASN A 94 10.21 3.07 6.03
N ASN A 95 11.49 3.15 5.63
CA ASN A 95 11.88 2.89 4.23
C ASN A 95 11.86 1.40 3.87
N LEU A 96 11.91 0.50 4.87
CA LEU A 96 11.87 -0.95 4.67
C LEU A 96 10.47 -1.56 4.83
N GLN A 97 9.41 -0.76 5.05
CA GLN A 97 8.04 -1.27 5.28
C GLN A 97 7.46 -2.10 4.14
N GLN A 98 7.91 -1.86 2.91
CA GLN A 98 7.45 -2.58 1.71
C GLN A 98 8.31 -3.81 1.41
N SER A 99 9.40 -4.00 2.17
CA SER A 99 10.28 -5.16 2.06
C SER A 99 9.95 -6.18 3.14
N LEU A 100 10.10 -7.47 2.82
CA LEU A 100 10.00 -8.51 3.82
C LEU A 100 11.25 -8.49 4.69
N LEU A 101 11.13 -7.84 5.85
CA LEU A 101 12.20 -7.81 6.83
C LEU A 101 12.31 -9.17 7.53
N ARG A 102 13.55 -9.54 7.86
CA ARG A 102 13.86 -10.57 8.83
C ARG A 102 14.79 -9.98 9.88
N VAL A 103 14.36 -10.05 11.14
CA VAL A 103 15.16 -9.68 12.30
C VAL A 103 15.69 -10.94 12.97
N LYS A 104 17.02 -11.08 13.05
CA LYS A 104 17.68 -12.18 13.75
C LYS A 104 18.02 -11.77 15.19
N LYS A 105 17.45 -12.48 16.18
CA LYS A 105 17.74 -12.28 17.61
C LYS A 105 19.13 -12.78 17.99
N THR A 106 19.44 -13.99 17.56
CA THR A 106 20.66 -14.73 17.88
C THR A 106 21.29 -15.28 16.61
N THR A 107 22.59 -15.59 16.66
CA THR A 107 23.25 -16.38 15.60
C THR A 107 22.60 -17.76 15.45
N LEU A 108 22.85 -18.43 14.32
CA LEU A 108 22.35 -19.78 14.05
C LEU A 108 22.66 -20.79 15.17
N ASP A 109 23.80 -20.62 15.83
CA ASP A 109 24.23 -21.45 16.97
C ASP A 109 23.56 -21.08 18.30
N GLY A 110 22.74 -20.03 18.33
CA GLY A 110 22.05 -19.51 19.52
C GLY A 110 22.95 -18.81 20.54
N ARG A 111 24.25 -18.65 20.23
CA ARG A 111 25.27 -18.21 21.21
C ARG A 111 25.46 -16.71 21.32
N LEU A 112 25.21 -15.95 20.25
CA LEU A 112 25.51 -14.50 20.20
C LEU A 112 24.23 -13.68 20.00
N PRO A 113 23.98 -12.62 20.79
CA PRO A 113 22.78 -11.80 20.65
C PRO A 113 23.01 -10.72 19.58
N PHE A 114 22.54 -11.00 18.36
CA PHE A 114 22.80 -10.20 17.16
C PHE A 114 22.06 -8.86 17.20
N LEU A 115 20.76 -8.87 17.47
CA LEU A 115 19.95 -7.65 17.60
C LEU A 115 20.44 -6.77 18.76
N ALA A 116 20.77 -7.39 19.90
CA ALA A 116 21.26 -6.66 21.08
C ALA A 116 22.59 -5.97 20.80
N SER A 117 23.51 -6.68 20.14
CA SER A 117 24.79 -6.13 19.70
C SER A 117 24.59 -4.93 18.78
N GLN A 118 23.65 -5.02 17.83
CA GLN A 118 23.38 -3.94 16.88
C GLN A 118 22.81 -2.68 17.55
N ILE A 119 21.98 -2.82 18.58
CA ILE A 119 21.34 -1.69 19.26
C ILE A 119 22.29 -1.06 20.29
N VAL A 120 22.92 -1.89 21.12
CA VAL A 120 23.63 -1.43 22.33
C VAL A 120 25.05 -0.98 22.01
N ILE A 121 25.78 -1.70 21.16
CA ILE A 121 27.22 -1.46 20.96
C ILE A 121 27.48 -0.09 20.29
N PRO A 122 28.34 0.77 20.84
CA PRO A 122 28.62 2.08 20.27
C PRO A 122 29.21 2.08 18.86
N GLN A 123 30.01 1.07 18.51
CA GLN A 123 30.60 0.93 17.17
C GLN A 123 29.51 0.81 16.07
N ASN A 124 28.31 0.34 16.43
CA ASN A 124 27.18 0.23 15.52
C ASN A 124 26.43 1.56 15.32
N ASP A 125 26.76 2.64 16.02
CA ASP A 125 26.17 3.96 15.79
C ASP A 125 26.42 4.42 14.34
N GLN A 126 27.62 4.13 13.80
CA GLN A 126 27.95 4.41 12.41
C GLN A 126 27.11 3.57 11.44
N TRP A 127 26.77 2.34 11.80
CA TRP A 127 25.88 1.49 10.99
C TRP A 127 24.48 2.11 10.88
N TRP A 128 23.91 2.56 12.01
CA TRP A 128 22.60 3.22 12.01
C TRP A 128 22.60 4.53 11.23
N GLN A 129 23.63 5.37 11.41
CA GLN A 129 23.76 6.63 10.67
C GLN A 129 23.93 6.41 9.17
N ARG A 130 24.84 5.51 8.77
CA ARG A 130 25.06 5.16 7.36
C ARG A 130 23.84 4.51 6.75
N GLY A 131 23.16 3.62 7.47
CA GLY A 131 21.92 2.98 7.05
C GLY A 131 20.81 4.01 6.83
N ALA A 132 20.60 4.91 7.78
CA ALA A 132 19.63 5.99 7.65
C ALA A 132 19.97 6.92 6.48
N ALA A 133 21.24 7.32 6.30
CA ALA A 133 21.64 8.16 5.18
C ALA A 133 21.48 7.47 3.81
N THR A 134 21.81 6.18 3.73
CA THR A 134 21.74 5.38 2.48
C THR A 134 20.29 5.08 2.08
N LEU A 135 19.42 4.89 3.07
CA LEU A 135 18.00 4.56 2.91
C LEU A 135 17.07 5.76 3.04
N ALA A 136 17.55 6.96 3.38
CA ALA A 136 16.76 8.19 3.34
C ALA A 136 16.58 8.65 1.90
N PHE A 137 15.64 8.03 1.18
CA PHE A 137 15.28 8.46 -0.17
C PHE A 137 14.50 9.79 -0.08
N THR A 138 15.20 10.90 -0.31
CA THR A 138 14.64 12.25 -0.16
C THR A 138 13.99 12.81 -1.43
N HIS A 139 14.14 12.16 -2.59
CA HIS A 139 13.71 12.76 -3.87
C HIS A 139 13.05 11.77 -4.84
N THR A 140 11.76 11.50 -4.61
CA THR A 140 10.87 10.73 -5.49
C THR A 140 10.11 11.60 -6.50
N TRP A 141 10.08 12.91 -6.28
CA TRP A 141 9.45 13.89 -7.16
C TRP A 141 10.39 14.26 -8.31
N SER A 142 10.37 13.49 -9.40
CA SER A 142 11.02 13.94 -10.64
C SER A 142 10.16 15.00 -11.34
N ILE A 143 10.78 15.89 -12.13
CA ILE A 143 10.05 16.85 -12.98
C ILE A 143 9.08 16.11 -13.91
N ALA A 144 9.47 14.93 -14.40
CA ALA A 144 8.62 14.08 -15.23
C ALA A 144 7.35 13.64 -14.48
N ASN A 145 7.49 13.20 -13.22
CA ASN A 145 6.35 12.79 -12.39
C ASN A 145 5.43 13.97 -12.03
N ILE A 146 5.98 15.17 -11.85
CA ILE A 146 5.18 16.38 -11.62
C ILE A 146 4.41 16.75 -12.89
N ALA A 147 5.10 16.78 -14.03
CA ALA A 147 4.52 17.16 -15.30
C ALA A 147 3.38 16.21 -15.70
N SER A 148 3.56 14.91 -15.53
CA SER A 148 2.56 13.91 -15.86
C SER A 148 1.31 13.97 -14.99
N VAL A 149 1.45 14.19 -13.68
CA VAL A 149 0.32 14.46 -12.78
C VAL A 149 -0.38 15.76 -13.21
N GLY A 150 0.38 16.81 -13.52
CA GLY A 150 -0.15 18.07 -14.04
C GLY A 150 -0.97 17.88 -15.33
N TRP A 151 -0.45 17.11 -16.29
CA TRP A 151 -1.14 16.82 -17.55
C TRP A 151 -2.42 16.02 -17.35
N ALA A 152 -2.44 15.06 -16.43
CA ALA A 152 -3.66 14.32 -16.12
C ALA A 152 -4.74 15.20 -15.47
N VAL A 153 -4.34 16.13 -14.59
CA VAL A 153 -5.27 17.13 -14.01
C VAL A 153 -5.81 18.06 -15.08
N VAL A 154 -4.94 18.57 -15.95
CA VAL A 154 -5.34 19.44 -17.07
C VAL A 154 -6.30 18.70 -18.01
N ALA A 155 -5.98 17.46 -18.40
CA ALA A 155 -6.86 16.64 -19.22
C ALA A 155 -8.23 16.45 -18.57
N TYR A 156 -8.28 16.18 -17.26
CA TYR A 156 -9.54 16.05 -16.53
C TYR A 156 -10.36 17.35 -16.48
N ILE A 157 -9.71 18.51 -16.29
CA ILE A 157 -10.38 19.82 -16.35
C ILE A 157 -10.97 20.04 -17.74
N PHE A 158 -10.22 19.74 -18.80
CA PHE A 158 -10.73 19.83 -20.17
C PHE A 158 -11.90 18.88 -20.41
N VAL A 159 -11.89 17.67 -19.84
CA VAL A 159 -13.02 16.72 -19.91
C VAL A 159 -14.28 17.31 -19.28
N ILE A 160 -14.17 17.98 -18.13
CA ILE A 160 -15.29 18.66 -17.49
C ILE A 160 -15.75 19.86 -18.35
N ALA A 161 -14.82 20.64 -18.89
CA ALA A 161 -15.11 21.86 -19.62
C ALA A 161 -15.66 21.63 -21.04
N SER A 162 -15.26 20.55 -21.70
CA SER A 162 -15.71 20.20 -23.06
C SER A 162 -17.11 19.60 -23.10
N MET A 163 -17.79 19.53 -21.96
CA MET A 163 -19.06 18.84 -21.86
C MET A 163 -20.23 19.70 -22.38
N ASP A 164 -21.04 19.08 -23.23
CA ASP A 164 -22.40 19.53 -23.52
C ASP A 164 -23.41 18.50 -22.97
N PRO A 165 -24.14 18.78 -21.86
CA PRO A 165 -25.15 17.89 -21.28
C PRO A 165 -26.28 17.53 -22.27
N ARG A 166 -26.42 18.30 -23.36
CA ARG A 166 -27.52 18.16 -24.32
C ARG A 166 -27.26 17.11 -25.39
N SER A 167 -26.06 16.53 -25.45
CA SER A 167 -25.69 15.51 -26.45
C SER A 167 -25.29 14.19 -25.79
N THR A 168 -26.04 13.13 -26.07
CA THR A 168 -25.83 11.77 -25.51
C THR A 168 -24.43 11.23 -25.82
N LEU A 169 -23.87 11.61 -26.98
CA LEU A 169 -22.50 11.25 -27.39
C LEU A 169 -21.42 11.86 -26.47
N ASN A 170 -21.66 13.05 -25.93
CA ASN A 170 -20.71 13.75 -25.05
C ASN A 170 -20.94 13.44 -23.56
N ALA A 171 -22.10 12.89 -23.19
CA ALA A 171 -22.41 12.56 -21.80
C ALA A 171 -21.70 11.28 -21.30
N ILE A 172 -21.43 10.31 -22.18
CA ILE A 172 -20.85 9.00 -21.81
C ILE A 172 -19.32 9.07 -21.61
N GLY A 173 -18.62 9.92 -22.36
CA GLY A 173 -17.16 10.07 -22.27
C GLY A 173 -16.65 10.42 -20.86
N PRO A 174 -17.18 11.47 -20.21
CA PRO A 174 -16.80 11.85 -18.84
C PRO A 174 -17.08 10.77 -17.79
N ALA A 175 -18.13 9.96 -17.97
CA ALA A 175 -18.43 8.83 -17.08
C ALA A 175 -17.32 7.77 -17.11
N VAL A 176 -16.58 7.64 -18.22
CA VAL A 176 -15.43 6.73 -18.33
C VAL A 176 -14.22 7.25 -17.56
N ALA A 177 -14.06 8.56 -17.38
CA ALA A 177 -12.94 9.13 -16.63
C ALA A 177 -13.11 8.98 -15.11
N CYS A 178 -14.35 8.99 -14.60
CA CYS A 178 -14.64 8.95 -13.16
C CYS A 178 -14.01 7.75 -12.42
N PRO A 179 -14.08 6.50 -12.93
CA PRO A 179 -13.45 5.34 -12.32
C PRO A 179 -11.93 5.39 -12.28
N TRP A 180 -11.28 6.31 -12.99
CA TRP A 180 -9.82 6.45 -12.97
C TRP A 180 -9.34 7.55 -12.01
N LEU A 181 -10.23 8.37 -11.45
CA LEU A 181 -9.85 9.52 -10.62
C LEU A 181 -9.11 9.17 -9.33
N TRP A 182 -9.35 7.98 -8.77
CA TRP A 182 -8.60 7.49 -7.61
C TRP A 182 -7.10 7.33 -7.91
N LEU A 183 -6.70 7.23 -9.18
CA LEU A 183 -5.32 7.02 -9.55
C LEU A 183 -4.45 8.25 -9.23
N LEU A 184 -5.00 9.46 -9.34
CA LEU A 184 -4.30 10.71 -9.00
C LEU A 184 -3.79 10.72 -7.55
N PRO A 185 -4.65 10.61 -6.52
CA PRO A 185 -4.18 10.59 -5.14
C PRO A 185 -3.33 9.35 -4.82
N VAL A 186 -3.54 8.22 -5.50
CA VAL A 186 -2.71 7.02 -5.29
C VAL A 186 -1.30 7.22 -5.83
N VAL A 187 -1.14 7.72 -7.06
CA VAL A 187 0.17 8.03 -7.65
C VAL A 187 0.88 9.09 -6.80
N VAL A 188 0.21 10.20 -6.49
CA VAL A 188 0.79 11.25 -5.63
C VAL A 188 1.19 10.70 -4.26
N GLY A 189 0.35 9.86 -3.65
CA GLY A 189 0.66 9.24 -2.37
C GLY A 189 1.86 8.30 -2.43
N TRP A 190 2.00 7.52 -3.50
CA TRP A 190 3.16 6.67 -3.68
C TRP A 190 4.44 7.48 -3.96
N LEU A 191 4.35 8.53 -4.78
CA LEU A 191 5.43 9.49 -4.95
C LEU A 191 5.81 10.16 -3.62
N GLN A 192 4.91 10.27 -2.66
CA GLN A 192 5.24 10.83 -1.35
C GLN A 192 5.80 9.80 -0.35
N THR A 193 5.41 8.54 -0.45
CA THR A 193 5.60 7.55 0.64
C THR A 193 6.67 6.52 0.35
N SER A 194 6.89 6.21 -0.92
CA SER A 194 7.71 5.08 -1.31
C SER A 194 9.09 5.52 -1.74
N PRO A 195 10.18 5.04 -1.10
CA PRO A 195 11.45 4.98 -1.80
C PRO A 195 11.29 4.07 -3.02
N ASN A 196 11.87 4.41 -4.17
CA ASN A 196 11.79 3.59 -5.38
C ASN A 196 11.98 2.10 -5.04
N CYS A 197 10.90 1.32 -5.18
CA CYS A 197 10.74 -0.05 -4.69
C CYS A 197 11.66 -1.10 -5.34
N ASP A 198 12.83 -0.74 -5.87
CA ASP A 198 13.72 -1.71 -6.50
C ASP A 198 14.35 -2.63 -5.43
N GLU A 199 13.81 -3.83 -5.30
CA GLU A 199 14.27 -4.85 -4.36
C GLU A 199 15.77 -5.16 -4.54
N VAL A 200 16.28 -5.12 -5.77
CA VAL A 200 17.69 -5.40 -6.08
C VAL A 200 18.56 -4.26 -5.56
N GLN A 201 18.20 -3.01 -5.87
CA GLN A 201 18.93 -1.85 -5.38
C GLN A 201 18.88 -1.75 -3.86
N LEU A 202 17.71 -2.02 -3.26
CA LEU A 202 17.51 -1.99 -1.82
C LEU A 202 18.37 -3.05 -1.11
N ARG A 203 18.44 -4.27 -1.67
CA ARG A 203 19.32 -5.34 -1.17
C ARG A 203 20.79 -4.97 -1.28
N ALA A 204 21.22 -4.44 -2.42
CA ALA A 204 22.61 -4.01 -2.62
C ALA A 204 23.02 -2.91 -1.63
N LYS A 205 22.14 -1.92 -1.43
CA LYS A 205 22.35 -0.85 -0.44
C LYS A 205 22.41 -1.40 0.99
N LEU A 206 21.50 -2.30 1.36
CA LEU A 206 21.48 -2.89 2.69
C LEU A 206 22.71 -3.78 2.92
N ALA A 207 23.15 -4.55 1.92
CA ALA A 207 24.37 -5.35 1.96
C ALA A 207 25.61 -4.48 2.22
N ALA A 208 25.75 -3.37 1.49
CA ALA A 208 26.87 -2.43 1.69
C ALA A 208 26.89 -1.80 3.09
N VAL A 209 25.71 -1.53 3.68
CA VAL A 209 25.61 -1.03 5.06
C VAL A 209 25.95 -2.14 6.06
N ASN A 210 25.53 -3.37 5.77
CA ASN A 210 25.75 -4.53 6.62
C ASN A 210 27.22 -4.96 6.77
N GLU A 211 28.11 -4.54 5.86
CA GLU A 211 29.56 -4.71 5.99
C GLU A 211 30.15 -3.99 7.22
N THR A 212 29.45 -3.01 7.79
CA THR A 212 29.97 -2.24 8.94
C THR A 212 29.35 -2.60 10.28
N VAL A 213 28.66 -3.75 10.37
CA VAL A 213 28.10 -4.24 11.64
C VAL A 213 29.21 -4.83 12.50
N TYR A 214 29.16 -4.57 13.80
CA TYR A 214 30.00 -5.19 14.83
C TYR A 214 29.14 -6.06 15.76
N ILE A 215 29.68 -7.22 16.15
CA ILE A 215 29.05 -8.18 17.05
C ILE A 215 29.97 -8.44 18.23
N ARG A 216 29.41 -8.51 19.46
CA ARG A 216 30.18 -8.85 20.65
C ARG A 216 30.24 -10.37 20.84
N ARG A 217 31.45 -10.92 21.03
CA ARG A 217 31.69 -12.32 21.41
C ARG A 217 31.65 -12.46 22.94
N PRO A 218 31.36 -13.64 23.51
CA PRO A 218 31.33 -13.88 24.96
C PRO A 218 32.54 -13.34 25.73
N ASP A 219 33.76 -13.49 25.18
CA ASP A 219 35.00 -13.17 25.90
C ASP A 219 35.97 -12.21 25.17
N ASP A 220 35.63 -11.75 23.95
CA ASP A 220 36.51 -10.90 23.13
C ASP A 220 35.91 -9.51 22.86
N ASP A 221 36.76 -8.63 22.33
CA ASP A 221 36.38 -7.33 21.75
C ASP A 221 35.35 -7.45 20.60
N PRO A 222 34.64 -6.37 20.26
CA PRO A 222 33.63 -6.40 19.21
C PRO A 222 34.33 -6.68 17.88
N VAL A 223 33.87 -7.70 17.16
CA VAL A 223 34.42 -8.08 15.85
C VAL A 223 33.43 -7.67 14.77
N ALA A 224 33.93 -7.21 13.63
CA ALA A 224 33.08 -6.94 12.47
C ALA A 224 32.37 -8.23 12.03
N ALA A 225 31.05 -8.17 11.84
CA ALA A 225 30.22 -9.28 11.38
C ALA A 225 30.77 -10.01 10.13
N PRO A 226 31.24 -9.31 9.06
CA PRO A 226 31.80 -10.00 7.89
C PRO A 226 33.09 -10.79 8.18
N VAL A 227 33.78 -10.53 9.30
CA VAL A 227 34.97 -11.30 9.73
C VAL A 227 34.57 -12.62 10.42
N LEU A 228 33.34 -12.72 10.94
CA LEU A 228 32.80 -13.96 11.50
C LEU A 228 32.25 -14.91 10.42
N SER A 229 31.81 -14.38 9.28
CA SER A 229 31.40 -15.20 8.13
C SER A 229 32.64 -15.71 7.40
N ASN A 230 33.23 -16.82 7.86
CA ASN A 230 34.24 -17.59 7.13
C ASN A 230 33.63 -18.25 5.87
N GLY A 231 33.00 -17.47 4.99
CA GLY A 231 32.52 -17.88 3.66
C GLY A 231 31.29 -18.80 3.62
N ILE A 232 30.61 -19.09 4.74
CA ILE A 232 29.52 -20.10 4.75
C ILE A 232 28.13 -19.53 5.06
N THR A 233 27.98 -18.42 5.79
CA THR A 233 26.66 -17.78 5.96
C THR A 233 26.74 -16.24 6.03
N ASP A 234 26.09 -15.56 5.09
CA ASP A 234 25.83 -14.11 5.12
C ASP A 234 24.75 -13.83 6.17
N GLU A 235 25.13 -13.71 7.45
CA GLU A 235 24.18 -13.44 8.53
C GLU A 235 24.23 -12.00 9.04
N TYR A 236 23.09 -11.31 8.96
CA TYR A 236 22.87 -9.96 9.42
C TYR A 236 21.62 -9.85 10.30
N ALA A 237 21.61 -8.82 11.15
CA ALA A 237 20.53 -8.57 12.10
C ALA A 237 19.22 -8.25 11.39
N ILE A 238 19.31 -7.46 10.32
CA ILE A 238 18.21 -7.00 9.48
C ILE A 238 18.52 -7.43 8.05
N GLU A 239 17.68 -8.29 7.52
CA GLU A 239 17.82 -8.84 6.17
C GLU A 239 16.52 -8.68 5.38
N ILE A 240 16.63 -8.55 4.06
CA ILE A 240 15.47 -8.61 3.15
C ILE A 240 15.31 -10.05 2.69
N TRP A 241 14.24 -10.71 3.14
CA TRP A 241 14.02 -12.12 2.87
C TRP A 241 13.32 -12.38 1.53
N PRO A 242 13.60 -13.49 0.81
CA PRO A 242 12.90 -13.83 -0.43
C PRO A 242 11.40 -14.06 -0.21
N ARG A 243 10.58 -13.54 -1.13
CA ARG A 243 9.10 -13.49 -1.10
C ARG A 243 8.35 -14.83 -1.01
N HIS A 244 9.06 -15.96 -0.93
CA HIS A 244 8.50 -17.32 -1.04
C HIS A 244 8.57 -18.17 0.24
N ARG A 245 9.11 -17.65 1.36
CA ARG A 245 9.07 -18.32 2.68
C ARG A 245 8.69 -17.33 3.79
N GLN A 246 7.77 -17.76 4.66
CA GLN A 246 7.07 -16.97 5.69
C GLN A 246 7.67 -17.04 7.09
N PRO A 247 7.21 -16.19 8.06
CA PRO A 247 6.15 -15.17 8.01
C PRO A 247 6.61 -13.74 8.36
N GLU A 248 5.71 -12.77 8.11
CA GLU A 248 5.76 -11.41 8.66
C GLU A 248 5.50 -11.47 10.18
N ASP A 249 6.57 -11.69 10.94
CA ASP A 249 6.56 -11.50 12.39
C ASP A 249 6.36 -10.02 12.75
N PRO A 250 5.92 -9.70 13.99
CA PRO A 250 5.92 -8.33 14.53
C PRO A 250 7.34 -7.82 14.81
N GLN A 251 8.26 -7.96 13.86
CA GLN A 251 9.68 -7.64 13.96
C GLN A 251 9.93 -6.16 14.28
N ILE A 252 9.07 -5.28 13.78
CA ILE A 252 9.14 -3.85 14.08
C ILE A 252 8.81 -3.58 15.55
N GLU A 253 7.81 -4.28 16.10
CA GLU A 253 7.46 -4.15 17.51
C GLU A 253 8.57 -4.75 18.39
N GLU A 254 9.22 -5.81 17.94
CA GLU A 254 10.37 -6.39 18.62
C GLU A 254 11.55 -5.41 18.70
N ILE A 255 11.95 -4.82 17.56
CA ILE A 255 13.01 -3.78 17.55
C ILE A 255 12.60 -2.63 18.47
N ALA A 256 11.35 -2.15 18.38
CA ALA A 256 10.86 -1.07 19.23
C ALA A 256 10.89 -1.43 20.73
N GLN A 257 10.60 -2.67 21.09
CA GLN A 257 10.68 -3.16 22.48
C GLN A 257 12.13 -3.23 22.97
N SER A 258 13.06 -3.71 22.15
CA SER A 258 14.48 -3.74 22.50
C SER A 258 15.04 -2.34 22.73
N PHE A 259 14.72 -1.39 21.85
CA PHE A 259 15.07 0.03 22.03
C PHE A 259 14.39 0.64 23.27
N ALA A 260 13.12 0.31 23.54
CA ALA A 260 12.42 0.81 24.71
C ALA A 260 13.03 0.27 26.02
N ALA A 261 13.37 -1.02 26.07
CA ALA A 261 14.05 -1.62 27.23
C ALA A 261 15.40 -0.96 27.49
N ALA A 262 16.22 -0.78 26.45
CA ALA A 262 17.50 -0.09 26.55
C ALA A 262 17.33 1.38 27.02
N SER A 263 16.31 2.08 26.51
CA SER A 263 15.98 3.45 26.94
C SER A 263 15.58 3.53 28.41
N ILE A 264 14.77 2.57 28.90
CA ILE A 264 14.33 2.54 30.30
C ILE A 264 15.54 2.35 31.23
N ARG A 265 16.43 1.40 30.93
CA ARG A 265 17.64 1.14 31.73
C ARG A 265 18.60 2.32 31.73
N ALA A 266 18.80 2.94 30.56
CA ALA A 266 19.59 4.16 30.46
C ALA A 266 19.00 5.30 31.32
N ASN A 267 17.68 5.48 31.33
CA ASN A 267 17.03 6.49 32.18
C ASN A 267 17.15 6.18 33.69
N LYS A 268 17.29 4.90 34.06
CA LYS A 268 17.58 4.47 35.44
C LYS A 268 19.06 4.57 35.81
N HIS A 269 19.92 5.04 34.90
CA HIS A 269 21.37 5.09 35.08
C HIS A 269 22.00 3.70 35.29
N GLU A 270 21.44 2.68 34.61
CA GLU A 270 22.00 1.33 34.59
C GLU A 270 22.92 1.16 33.38
N THR A 271 24.17 0.79 33.63
CA THR A 271 25.17 0.42 32.62
C THR A 271 24.97 -1.03 32.16
N VAL A 272 25.52 -1.37 31.00
CA VAL A 272 25.41 -2.74 30.45
C VAL A 272 26.19 -3.75 31.30
N ASP A 273 27.44 -3.44 31.66
CA ASP A 273 28.34 -4.30 32.43
C ASP A 273 28.17 -4.20 33.97
N GLY A 274 27.27 -3.34 34.44
CA GLY A 274 27.07 -3.08 35.87
C GLY A 274 28.10 -2.14 36.50
N SER A 275 28.97 -1.52 35.69
CA SER A 275 29.90 -0.47 36.14
C SER A 275 29.15 0.80 36.61
N PRO A 276 29.80 1.69 37.39
CA PRO A 276 29.21 2.98 37.77
C PRO A 276 28.83 3.82 36.56
N TRP A 277 27.63 4.41 36.58
CA TRP A 277 27.14 5.25 35.49
C TRP A 277 28.04 6.46 35.25
N THR A 278 28.52 6.60 34.01
CA THR A 278 29.24 7.80 33.56
C THR A 278 28.24 8.81 33.00
N PRO A 279 28.16 10.05 33.54
CA PRO A 279 27.28 11.07 32.98
C PRO A 279 27.71 11.43 31.55
N SER A 280 26.73 11.80 30.72
CA SER A 280 26.98 12.24 29.35
C SER A 280 27.74 13.56 29.31
N ASP A 281 28.55 13.74 28.26
CA ASP A 281 29.30 14.97 28.05
C ASP A 281 28.37 16.20 27.97
N PRO A 282 28.81 17.38 28.46
CA PRO A 282 28.03 18.61 28.40
C PRO A 282 27.59 18.92 26.96
N GLY A 283 26.28 19.04 26.74
CA GLY A 283 25.69 19.34 25.42
C GLY A 283 25.32 18.11 24.57
N VAL A 284 25.63 16.90 25.02
CA VAL A 284 25.28 15.66 24.32
C VAL A 284 24.14 14.95 25.05
N ALA A 285 22.93 15.02 24.48
CA ALA A 285 21.73 14.39 25.04
C ALA A 285 21.62 12.87 24.79
N SER A 286 22.76 12.18 24.65
CA SER A 286 22.84 10.74 24.36
C SER A 286 23.57 10.00 25.48
N VAL A 287 23.35 8.69 25.59
CA VAL A 287 24.00 7.83 26.59
C VAL A 287 25.51 7.78 26.33
N HIS A 288 26.33 8.01 27.36
CA HIS A 288 27.78 7.95 27.25
C HIS A 288 28.26 6.57 26.75
N LEU A 289 29.31 6.56 25.93
CA LEU A 289 29.77 5.35 25.21
C LEU A 289 30.20 4.23 26.17
N SER A 290 30.83 4.56 27.30
CA SER A 290 31.26 3.58 28.31
C SER A 290 30.09 2.80 28.93
N ASN A 291 28.93 3.44 29.11
CA ASN A 291 27.76 2.81 29.73
C ASN A 291 27.12 1.73 28.83
N ARG A 292 27.54 1.68 27.56
CA ARG A 292 27.03 0.78 26.51
C ARG A 292 27.97 -0.38 26.20
N VAL A 293 29.03 -0.56 26.99
CA VAL A 293 30.01 -1.63 26.82
C VAL A 293 29.73 -2.74 27.84
N GLY A 294 29.84 -4.00 27.41
CA GLY A 294 29.70 -5.17 28.28
C GLY A 294 29.93 -6.48 27.53
N LYS A 295 29.83 -7.61 28.24
CA LYS A 295 29.95 -8.93 27.61
C LYS A 295 28.70 -9.23 26.79
N ALA A 296 28.79 -10.24 25.91
CA ALA A 296 27.67 -10.63 25.05
C ALA A 296 26.39 -10.95 25.85
N GLU A 297 26.52 -11.65 26.99
CA GLU A 297 25.37 -11.95 27.85
C GLU A 297 24.74 -10.68 28.46
N ASP A 298 25.57 -9.75 28.91
CA ASP A 298 25.13 -8.50 29.53
C ASP A 298 24.39 -7.63 28.53
N ILE A 299 24.91 -7.52 27.30
CA ILE A 299 24.26 -6.84 26.18
C ILE A 299 22.92 -7.50 25.86
N GLY A 300 22.88 -8.84 25.80
CA GLY A 300 21.66 -9.60 25.57
C GLY A 300 20.61 -9.36 26.66
N ARG A 301 21.02 -9.27 27.92
CA ARG A 301 20.14 -8.95 29.05
C ARG A 301 19.67 -7.50 29.00
N TYR A 302 20.50 -6.56 28.56
CA TYR A 302 20.21 -5.12 28.56
C TYR A 302 18.97 -4.74 27.74
N ILE A 303 18.73 -5.43 26.62
CA ILE A 303 17.57 -5.17 25.75
C ILE A 303 16.31 -5.97 26.12
N GLN A 304 16.38 -6.81 27.15
CA GLN A 304 15.21 -7.58 27.57
C GLN A 304 14.27 -6.70 28.40
N PRO A 305 12.95 -6.71 28.11
CA PRO A 305 11.98 -6.01 28.93
C PRO A 305 11.98 -6.57 30.36
N GLU A 306 11.91 -5.68 31.34
CA GLU A 306 11.96 -5.99 32.78
C GLU A 306 10.76 -6.84 33.22
N ASP A 307 9.59 -6.58 32.62
CA ASP A 307 8.41 -7.42 32.76
C ASP A 307 8.39 -8.52 31.68
N GLN A 308 8.63 -9.78 32.08
CA GLN A 308 8.39 -10.94 31.21
C GLN A 308 6.91 -11.08 30.78
N ARG A 309 5.97 -10.36 31.41
CA ARG A 309 4.59 -10.27 30.91
C ARG A 309 4.46 -9.41 29.66
N GLN A 310 5.37 -8.47 29.40
CA GLN A 310 5.43 -7.70 28.16
C GLN A 310 6.06 -8.48 27.00
N SER A 311 6.86 -9.51 27.28
CA SER A 311 7.53 -10.34 26.26
C SER A 311 6.63 -11.44 25.66
N GLN A 312 5.37 -11.56 26.08
CA GLN A 312 4.36 -12.26 25.27
C GLN A 312 4.13 -11.43 24.01
N CYS A 313 4.90 -11.74 22.97
CA CYS A 313 4.76 -11.23 21.62
C CYS A 313 3.28 -11.36 21.21
N LYS A 314 2.54 -10.24 21.27
CA LYS A 314 1.23 -10.18 20.66
C LYS A 314 1.45 -10.40 19.17
N CYS A 315 0.72 -11.34 18.59
CA CYS A 315 0.87 -11.73 17.18
C CYS A 315 0.51 -10.59 16.20
N TRP A 316 0.02 -9.48 16.74
CA TRP A 316 -0.28 -8.25 16.02
C TRP A 316 0.33 -7.08 16.78
N ALA A 317 1.00 -6.20 16.05
CA ALA A 317 1.40 -4.92 16.60
C ALA A 317 0.18 -4.15 17.16
N PRO A 318 0.35 -3.33 18.21
CA PRO A 318 -0.74 -2.57 18.80
C PRO A 318 -1.50 -1.75 17.75
N GLY A 319 -2.83 -1.89 17.74
CA GLY A 319 -3.71 -1.13 16.86
C GLY A 319 -3.68 -1.52 15.37
N VAL A 320 -3.06 -2.64 14.98
CA VAL A 320 -3.07 -3.10 13.56
C VAL A 320 -4.49 -3.20 13.02
N TRP A 321 -5.41 -3.83 13.76
CA TRP A 321 -6.81 -3.97 13.33
C TRP A 321 -7.51 -2.64 13.11
N ARG A 322 -7.20 -1.61 13.92
CA ARG A 322 -7.73 -0.26 13.71
C ARG A 322 -7.19 0.35 12.41
N ARG A 323 -5.90 0.20 12.13
CA ARG A 323 -5.29 0.68 10.88
C ARG A 323 -5.84 -0.07 9.66
N VAL A 324 -6.00 -1.38 9.75
CA VAL A 324 -6.58 -2.22 8.70
C VAL A 324 -8.04 -1.86 8.45
N ALA A 325 -8.85 -1.70 9.50
CA ALA A 325 -10.25 -1.29 9.38
C ALA A 325 -10.39 0.09 8.73
N TYR A 326 -9.65 1.08 9.23
CA TYR A 326 -9.66 2.43 8.66
C TYR A 326 -9.22 2.44 7.18
N SER A 327 -8.12 1.76 6.86
CA SER A 327 -7.63 1.66 5.47
C SER A 327 -8.65 0.98 4.55
N SER A 328 -9.38 -0.02 5.06
CA SER A 328 -10.42 -0.72 4.29
C SER A 328 -11.63 0.17 4.03
N VAL A 329 -12.07 0.94 5.03
CA VAL A 329 -13.18 1.89 4.87
C VAL A 329 -12.81 2.94 3.83
N VAL A 330 -11.65 3.59 3.96
CA VAL A 330 -11.19 4.59 2.98
C VAL A 330 -11.09 3.99 1.57
N ALA A 331 -10.51 2.79 1.44
CA ALA A 331 -10.37 2.13 0.14
C ALA A 331 -11.72 1.80 -0.52
N CYS A 332 -12.68 1.27 0.24
CA CYS A 332 -14.01 0.98 -0.26
C CYS A 332 -14.77 2.26 -0.61
N THR A 333 -14.73 3.28 0.25
CA THR A 333 -15.39 4.57 0.02
C THR A 333 -14.87 5.20 -1.26
N VAL A 334 -13.56 5.36 -1.42
CA VAL A 334 -12.99 6.01 -2.62
C VAL A 334 -13.29 5.20 -3.89
N GLN A 335 -13.17 3.87 -3.85
CA GLN A 335 -13.46 3.04 -5.02
C GLN A 335 -14.93 3.13 -5.44
N TRP A 336 -15.85 2.99 -4.49
CA TRP A 336 -17.27 3.05 -4.77
C TRP A 336 -17.75 4.47 -5.05
N SER A 337 -17.06 5.51 -4.59
CA SER A 337 -17.32 6.88 -5.04
C SER A 337 -16.93 7.07 -6.50
N CYS A 338 -15.73 6.68 -6.90
CA CYS A 338 -15.27 6.84 -8.29
C CYS A 338 -16.08 5.97 -9.27
N THR A 339 -16.27 4.70 -8.92
CA THR A 339 -17.04 3.75 -9.76
C THR A 339 -18.54 4.03 -9.67
N GLY A 340 -19.06 4.36 -8.50
CA GLY A 340 -20.46 4.70 -8.28
C GLY A 340 -20.88 5.96 -9.02
N SER A 341 -20.01 6.97 -9.10
CA SER A 341 -20.23 8.14 -9.97
C SER A 341 -20.38 7.75 -11.44
N ALA A 342 -19.55 6.82 -11.93
CA ALA A 342 -19.67 6.35 -13.31
C ALA A 342 -20.97 5.55 -13.53
N ILE A 343 -21.37 4.74 -12.54
CA ILE A 343 -22.66 4.04 -12.55
C ILE A 343 -23.80 5.04 -12.57
N LEU A 344 -23.81 6.04 -11.70
CA LEU A 344 -24.86 7.07 -11.62
C LEU A 344 -24.95 7.86 -12.93
N ALA A 345 -23.82 8.30 -13.47
CA ALA A 345 -23.77 9.02 -14.74
C ALA A 345 -24.30 8.16 -15.91
N ALA A 346 -24.01 6.85 -15.92
CA ALA A 346 -24.48 5.93 -16.96
C ALA A 346 -25.88 5.34 -16.70
N TRP A 347 -26.40 5.45 -15.47
CA TRP A 347 -27.74 4.99 -15.10
C TRP A 347 -28.78 6.06 -15.33
N MET A 348 -28.44 7.31 -15.04
CA MET A 348 -29.28 8.49 -15.24
C MET A 348 -29.14 9.03 -16.66
N THR A 349 -28.92 8.17 -17.65
CA THR A 349 -29.08 8.51 -19.07
C THR A 349 -30.56 8.63 -19.43
N PRO A 350 -30.92 9.19 -20.61
CA PRO A 350 -32.31 9.30 -21.05
C PRO A 350 -33.09 7.98 -20.92
N THR A 351 -32.42 6.86 -21.15
CA THR A 351 -32.85 5.51 -20.76
C THR A 351 -32.40 5.20 -19.33
N VAL A 352 -33.33 5.30 -18.38
CA VAL A 352 -33.03 5.02 -16.98
C VAL A 352 -32.93 3.51 -16.75
N GLY A 353 -31.80 3.05 -16.23
CA GLY A 353 -31.63 1.67 -15.79
C GLY A 353 -30.22 1.10 -15.95
N LEU A 354 -30.11 -0.21 -15.73
CA LEU A 354 -28.87 -0.96 -15.88
C LEU A 354 -28.68 -1.36 -17.36
N GLY A 355 -27.88 -0.58 -18.09
CA GLY A 355 -27.44 -0.86 -19.46
C GLY A 355 -26.03 -1.45 -19.51
N CYS A 356 -25.49 -1.69 -20.72
CA CYS A 356 -24.12 -2.22 -20.86
C CYS A 356 -23.06 -1.31 -20.20
N HIS A 357 -23.27 0.01 -20.27
CA HIS A 357 -22.37 1.00 -19.68
C HIS A 357 -22.33 0.88 -18.15
N SER A 358 -23.47 1.07 -17.48
CA SER A 358 -23.56 1.00 -16.02
C SER A 358 -23.28 -0.41 -15.48
N ALA A 359 -23.66 -1.47 -16.19
CA ALA A 359 -23.35 -2.85 -15.83
C ALA A 359 -21.84 -3.14 -15.85
N SER A 360 -21.10 -2.62 -16.84
CA SER A 360 -19.64 -2.81 -16.91
C SER A 360 -18.91 -2.17 -15.72
N PHE A 361 -19.31 -0.96 -15.32
CA PHE A 361 -18.76 -0.28 -14.14
C PHE A 361 -19.13 -0.99 -12.85
N LEU A 362 -20.39 -1.44 -12.72
CA LEU A 362 -20.83 -2.24 -11.57
C LEU A 362 -20.04 -3.54 -11.44
N LEU A 363 -19.84 -4.25 -12.55
CA LEU A 363 -19.03 -5.46 -12.59
C LEU A 363 -17.58 -5.16 -12.16
N HIS A 364 -16.99 -4.09 -12.68
CA HIS A 364 -15.65 -3.67 -12.31
C HIS A 364 -15.50 -3.38 -10.81
N GLY A 365 -16.41 -2.59 -10.24
CA GLY A 365 -16.43 -2.26 -8.81
C GLY A 365 -16.63 -3.49 -7.92
N ALA A 366 -17.53 -4.39 -8.31
CA ALA A 366 -17.80 -5.63 -7.59
C ALA A 366 -16.59 -6.57 -7.60
N LEU A 367 -16.01 -6.84 -8.79
CA LEU A 367 -14.84 -7.72 -8.92
C LEU A 367 -13.62 -7.15 -8.18
N SER A 368 -13.41 -5.82 -8.22
CA SER A 368 -12.36 -5.15 -7.43
C SER A 368 -12.53 -5.38 -5.93
N THR A 369 -13.75 -5.31 -5.42
CA THR A 369 -14.05 -5.49 -4.00
C THR A 369 -13.92 -6.96 -3.59
N ILE A 370 -14.36 -7.89 -4.45
CA ILE A 370 -14.24 -9.33 -4.24
C ILE A 370 -12.76 -9.74 -4.21
N SER A 371 -11.96 -9.31 -5.20
CA SER A 371 -10.52 -9.64 -5.23
C SER A 371 -9.81 -9.12 -3.98
N PHE A 372 -10.09 -7.88 -3.57
CA PHE A 372 -9.55 -7.29 -2.35
C PHE A 372 -9.92 -8.11 -1.10
N THR A 373 -11.20 -8.48 -0.95
CA THR A 373 -11.70 -9.22 0.21
C THR A 373 -11.08 -10.61 0.30
N ILE A 374 -10.94 -11.31 -0.83
CA ILE A 374 -10.31 -12.65 -0.89
C ILE A 374 -8.82 -12.55 -0.55
N ILE A 375 -8.08 -11.61 -1.14
CA ILE A 375 -6.64 -11.44 -0.87
C ILE A 375 -6.41 -11.13 0.62
N ARG A 376 -7.16 -10.15 1.15
CA ARG A 376 -7.07 -9.76 2.56
C ARG A 376 -7.47 -10.91 3.50
N GLY A 377 -8.52 -11.65 3.17
CA GLY A 377 -8.95 -12.83 3.91
C GLY A 377 -7.85 -13.89 3.99
N GLY A 378 -7.14 -14.14 2.89
CA GLY A 378 -5.99 -15.05 2.85
C GLY A 378 -4.87 -14.64 3.79
N VAL A 379 -4.51 -13.35 3.84
CA VAL A 379 -3.48 -12.82 4.75
C VAL A 379 -3.91 -12.94 6.21
N ILE A 380 -5.16 -12.60 6.52
CA ILE A 380 -5.70 -12.70 7.88
C ILE A 380 -5.71 -14.15 8.37
N LEU A 381 -6.16 -15.08 7.51
CA LEU A 381 -6.23 -16.51 7.84
C LEU A 381 -4.86 -17.06 8.21
N GLU A 382 -3.86 -16.71 7.42
CA GLU A 382 -2.48 -17.12 7.62
C GLU A 382 -1.91 -16.58 8.93
N GLN A 383 -2.08 -15.29 9.19
CA GLN A 383 -1.60 -14.68 10.41
C GLN A 383 -2.34 -15.21 11.65
N HIS A 384 -3.65 -15.44 11.55
CA HIS A 384 -4.43 -16.04 12.63
C HIS A 384 -3.96 -17.46 12.96
N TYR A 385 -3.64 -18.27 11.95
CA TYR A 385 -3.12 -19.61 12.15
C TYR A 385 -1.74 -19.60 12.82
N HIS A 386 -0.84 -18.73 12.36
CA HIS A 386 0.48 -18.55 12.98
C HIS A 386 0.38 -18.08 14.43
N SER A 387 -0.58 -17.19 14.72
CA SER A 387 -0.81 -16.65 16.05
C SER A 387 -1.30 -17.67 17.06
N THR A 388 -2.14 -18.60 16.64
CA THR A 388 -2.83 -19.53 17.55
C THR A 388 -2.01 -20.78 17.86
N ASN A 389 -1.02 -21.11 17.04
CA ASN A 389 -0.23 -22.35 17.15
C ASN A 389 1.30 -22.13 17.11
N PRO A 390 1.87 -21.32 18.03
CA PRO A 390 3.31 -21.00 18.02
C PRO A 390 4.20 -22.22 18.30
N LEU A 391 3.70 -23.25 19.00
CA LEU A 391 4.44 -24.45 19.39
C LEU A 391 4.44 -25.55 18.30
N SER A 392 3.69 -25.39 17.21
CA SER A 392 3.54 -26.41 16.15
C SER A 392 4.65 -26.37 15.09
N TYR A 393 5.84 -25.88 15.46
CA TYR A 393 6.97 -25.79 14.54
C TYR A 393 7.54 -27.16 14.14
N SER A 394 7.43 -28.20 14.98
CA SER A 394 8.05 -29.51 14.72
C SER A 394 7.11 -30.63 14.27
N LEU A 395 5.78 -30.46 14.36
CA LEU A 395 4.82 -31.49 13.94
C LEU A 395 4.00 -31.00 12.74
N SER A 396 4.26 -31.64 11.60
CA SER A 396 3.52 -31.54 10.34
C SER A 396 2.07 -32.00 10.53
N SER A 397 1.24 -31.21 11.21
CA SER A 397 -0.19 -31.49 11.30
C SER A 397 -0.87 -31.16 9.97
N SER A 398 -1.78 -32.03 9.53
CA SER A 398 -2.58 -31.81 8.31
C SER A 398 -3.29 -30.46 8.34
N SER A 399 -3.71 -30.00 9.53
CA SER A 399 -4.33 -28.68 9.75
C SER A 399 -3.44 -27.52 9.31
N ARG A 400 -2.13 -27.56 9.56
CA ARG A 400 -1.18 -26.51 9.08
C ARG A 400 -1.15 -26.42 7.57
N ARG A 401 -1.07 -27.58 6.91
CA ARG A 401 -1.05 -27.65 5.44
C ARG A 401 -2.34 -27.07 4.86
N TRP A 402 -3.50 -27.37 5.45
CA TRP A 402 -4.78 -26.81 5.00
C TRP A 402 -4.82 -25.28 5.09
N HIS A 403 -4.44 -24.68 6.22
CA HIS A 403 -4.49 -23.22 6.38
C HIS A 403 -3.52 -22.49 5.45
N VAL A 404 -2.29 -22.98 5.32
CA VAL A 404 -1.29 -22.42 4.41
C VAL A 404 -1.73 -22.59 2.94
N ASN A 405 -2.25 -23.76 2.57
CA ASN A 405 -2.74 -23.97 1.22
C ASN A 405 -3.95 -23.09 0.91
N LEU A 406 -4.87 -22.92 1.86
CA LEU A 406 -6.03 -22.06 1.71
C LEU A 406 -5.63 -20.58 1.61
N SER A 407 -4.68 -20.09 2.42
CA SER A 407 -4.18 -18.71 2.32
C SER A 407 -3.51 -18.44 0.97
N ILE A 408 -2.72 -19.39 0.48
CA ILE A 408 -2.10 -19.33 -0.85
C ILE A 408 -3.16 -19.35 -1.94
N LEU A 409 -4.17 -20.23 -1.84
CA LEU A 409 -5.26 -20.34 -2.79
C LEU A 409 -6.06 -19.03 -2.87
N CYS A 410 -6.46 -18.46 -1.72
CA CYS A 410 -7.15 -17.17 -1.67
C CYS A 410 -6.32 -16.08 -2.37
N ARG A 411 -5.02 -15.94 -2.05
CA ARG A 411 -4.16 -14.96 -2.71
C ARG A 411 -4.07 -15.17 -4.22
N ARG A 412 -3.96 -16.42 -4.69
CA ARG A 412 -3.90 -16.73 -6.13
C ARG A 412 -5.22 -16.42 -6.82
N VAL A 413 -6.33 -16.88 -6.28
CA VAL A 413 -7.68 -16.65 -6.83
C VAL A 413 -7.99 -15.16 -6.88
N GLY A 414 -7.73 -14.42 -5.80
CA GLY A 414 -7.96 -12.98 -5.77
C GLY A 414 -7.10 -12.22 -6.79
N LYS A 415 -5.84 -12.63 -7.00
CA LYS A 415 -4.98 -12.06 -8.06
C LYS A 415 -5.51 -12.36 -9.45
N ILE A 416 -5.98 -13.59 -9.71
CA ILE A 416 -6.57 -13.98 -11.00
C ILE A 416 -7.84 -13.16 -11.27
N ILE A 417 -8.71 -13.01 -10.27
CA ILE A 417 -9.93 -12.19 -10.39
C ILE A 417 -9.56 -10.74 -10.73
N ALA A 418 -8.58 -10.15 -10.05
CA ALA A 418 -8.13 -8.79 -10.35
C ALA A 418 -7.55 -8.70 -11.78
N TRP A 419 -6.75 -9.66 -12.22
CA TRP A 419 -6.25 -9.72 -13.59
C TRP A 419 -7.36 -9.77 -14.64
N VAL A 420 -8.32 -10.69 -14.46
CA VAL A 420 -9.50 -10.79 -15.33
C VAL A 420 -10.29 -9.48 -15.31
N ASN A 421 -10.47 -8.87 -14.14
CA ASN A 421 -11.17 -7.60 -14.00
C ASN A 421 -10.46 -6.46 -14.74
N ALA A 422 -9.12 -6.39 -14.68
CA ALA A 422 -8.34 -5.39 -15.41
C ALA A 422 -8.51 -5.55 -16.92
N CYS A 423 -8.35 -6.77 -17.43
CA CYS A 423 -8.54 -7.07 -18.85
C CYS A 423 -9.95 -6.76 -19.31
N LEU A 424 -10.97 -7.16 -18.55
CA LEU A 424 -12.37 -6.86 -18.84
C LEU A 424 -12.62 -5.35 -18.85
N PHE A 425 -12.14 -4.62 -17.84
CA PHE A 425 -12.35 -3.18 -17.74
C PHE A 425 -11.75 -2.43 -18.94
N ILE A 426 -10.49 -2.70 -19.27
CA ILE A 426 -9.80 -2.14 -20.43
C ILE A 426 -10.53 -2.52 -21.74
N THR A 427 -10.91 -3.78 -21.89
CA THR A 427 -11.59 -4.25 -23.11
C THR A 427 -12.95 -3.58 -23.26
N LEU A 428 -13.75 -3.50 -22.21
CA LEU A 428 -15.08 -2.88 -22.25
C LEU A 428 -14.99 -1.38 -22.52
N ASP A 429 -13.94 -0.70 -22.03
CA ASP A 429 -13.65 0.69 -22.38
C ASP A 429 -13.32 0.84 -23.88
N LEU A 430 -12.47 -0.02 -24.44
CA LEU A 430 -12.16 -0.01 -25.88
C LEU A 430 -13.40 -0.30 -26.75
N LEU A 431 -14.21 -1.28 -26.36
CA LEU A 431 -15.46 -1.60 -27.07
C LEU A 431 -16.45 -0.43 -27.00
N ARG A 432 -16.49 0.30 -25.88
CA ARG A 432 -17.31 1.51 -25.73
C ARG A 432 -16.86 2.60 -26.71
N PHE A 433 -15.56 2.88 -26.78
CA PHE A 433 -15.03 3.89 -27.72
C PHE A 433 -15.21 3.47 -29.19
N ALA A 434 -15.28 2.17 -29.46
CA ALA A 434 -15.52 1.63 -30.80
C ALA A 434 -17.00 1.66 -31.24
N ASN A 435 -17.89 2.31 -30.47
CA ASN A 435 -19.34 2.36 -30.67
C ASN A 435 -20.06 1.01 -30.56
N ILE A 436 -19.42 -0.05 -30.06
CA ILE A 436 -20.04 -1.39 -30.00
C ILE A 436 -21.23 -1.42 -29.04
N PHE A 437 -21.20 -0.58 -27.99
CA PHE A 437 -22.30 -0.45 -27.04
C PHE A 437 -23.46 0.40 -27.57
N LYS A 438 -23.32 1.05 -28.73
CA LYS A 438 -24.41 1.80 -29.35
C LYS A 438 -25.28 0.87 -30.19
N ASN A 439 -26.11 0.12 -29.49
CA ASN A 439 -27.10 -0.76 -30.09
C ASN A 439 -28.34 -0.79 -29.20
N CYS A 440 -29.47 -1.26 -29.75
CA CYS A 440 -30.73 -1.36 -29.01
C CYS A 440 -30.61 -2.11 -27.67
N PHE A 441 -29.79 -3.16 -27.62
CA PHE A 441 -29.67 -4.01 -26.43
C PHE A 441 -29.04 -3.24 -25.25
N CYS A 442 -27.97 -2.50 -25.54
CA CYS A 442 -27.25 -1.74 -24.54
C CYS A 442 -27.97 -0.45 -24.14
N GLU A 443 -28.57 0.26 -25.11
CA GLU A 443 -29.31 1.51 -24.88
C GLU A 443 -30.65 1.28 -24.17
N SER A 444 -31.33 0.15 -24.40
CA SER A 444 -32.64 -0.15 -23.77
C SER A 444 -32.55 -0.75 -22.37
N CYS A 445 -31.38 -0.70 -21.73
CA CYS A 445 -31.16 -1.19 -20.37
C CYS A 445 -31.63 -2.65 -20.13
N VAL A 446 -31.35 -3.55 -21.09
CA VAL A 446 -31.84 -4.94 -21.05
C VAL A 446 -31.38 -5.69 -19.80
N PHE A 447 -30.19 -5.40 -19.26
CA PHE A 447 -29.71 -6.06 -18.05
C PHE A 447 -30.56 -5.75 -16.81
N GLY A 448 -31.11 -4.53 -16.70
CA GLY A 448 -31.96 -4.15 -15.57
C GLY A 448 -33.44 -4.48 -15.76
N LEU A 449 -33.96 -4.28 -16.97
CA LEU A 449 -35.40 -4.41 -17.26
C LEU A 449 -35.78 -5.81 -17.78
N GLY A 450 -34.82 -6.58 -18.27
CA GLY A 450 -35.04 -7.87 -18.92
C GLY A 450 -35.55 -7.72 -20.36
N VAL A 451 -35.39 -8.77 -21.16
CA VAL A 451 -35.69 -8.76 -22.62
C VAL A 451 -37.13 -8.35 -22.92
N HIS A 452 -38.08 -8.69 -22.05
CA HIS A 452 -39.50 -8.42 -22.26
C HIS A 452 -39.94 -6.99 -21.86
N ARG A 453 -39.19 -6.31 -20.99
CA ARG A 453 -39.53 -4.95 -20.50
C ARG A 453 -38.47 -3.91 -20.87
N ALA A 454 -37.47 -4.28 -21.67
CA ALA A 454 -36.51 -3.36 -22.22
C ALA A 454 -37.16 -2.60 -23.38
N TYR A 455 -37.41 -1.31 -23.19
CA TYR A 455 -37.85 -0.41 -24.24
C TYR A 455 -37.03 0.87 -24.15
N ASN A 456 -36.74 1.44 -25.31
CA ASN A 456 -35.99 2.67 -25.41
C ASN A 456 -36.92 3.82 -25.02
N VAL A 457 -36.83 4.27 -23.76
CA VAL A 457 -37.61 5.42 -23.26
C VAL A 457 -36.85 6.67 -23.62
N VAL A 458 -37.27 7.37 -24.67
CA VAL A 458 -36.87 8.76 -24.88
C VAL A 458 -37.70 9.61 -23.92
N SER A 459 -37.19 9.81 -22.71
CA SER A 459 -37.84 10.70 -21.74
C SER A 459 -37.65 12.15 -22.18
N TYR A 460 -38.73 12.80 -22.63
CA TYR A 460 -38.76 14.24 -22.93
C TYR A 460 -38.82 15.11 -21.65
N GLY A 461 -38.19 14.66 -20.56
CA GLY A 461 -38.04 15.48 -19.36
C GLY A 461 -37.20 16.73 -19.64
N PRO A 462 -37.30 17.79 -18.81
CA PRO A 462 -36.43 18.94 -18.96
C PRO A 462 -34.96 18.48 -18.86
N LEU A 463 -34.16 18.77 -19.89
CA LEU A 463 -32.72 18.41 -19.99
C LEU A 463 -31.91 18.73 -18.72
N VAL A 464 -32.39 19.70 -17.95
CA VAL A 464 -31.88 20.11 -16.62
C VAL A 464 -31.77 18.94 -15.63
N HIS A 465 -32.65 17.94 -15.68
CA HIS A 465 -32.60 16.82 -14.74
C HIS A 465 -31.36 15.94 -14.95
N PHE A 466 -31.00 15.68 -16.21
CA PHE A 466 -29.83 14.87 -16.58
C PHE A 466 -28.52 15.61 -16.29
N GLU A 467 -28.51 16.92 -16.57
CA GLU A 467 -27.39 17.80 -16.24
C GLU A 467 -27.08 17.78 -14.73
N ASN A 468 -28.10 17.87 -13.87
CA ASN A 468 -27.92 17.85 -12.42
C ASN A 468 -27.32 16.53 -11.90
N TRP A 469 -27.79 15.37 -12.38
CA TRP A 469 -27.25 14.08 -11.96
C TRP A 469 -25.82 13.85 -12.44
N TRP A 470 -25.50 14.36 -13.61
CA TRP A 470 -24.13 14.34 -14.10
C TRP A 470 -23.22 15.21 -13.24
N ILE A 471 -23.63 16.45 -12.93
CA ILE A 471 -22.86 17.37 -12.07
C ILE A 471 -22.64 16.71 -10.71
N ALA A 472 -23.68 16.12 -10.13
CA ALA A 472 -23.60 15.40 -8.86
C ALA A 472 -22.60 14.24 -8.95
N SER A 473 -22.59 13.47 -10.04
CA SER A 473 -21.66 12.35 -10.24
C SER A 473 -20.21 12.81 -10.31
N VAL A 474 -19.91 13.85 -11.08
CA VAL A 474 -18.56 14.42 -11.19
C VAL A 474 -18.11 15.04 -9.87
N ALA A 475 -18.99 15.78 -9.20
CA ALA A 475 -18.72 16.36 -7.88
C ALA A 475 -18.40 15.26 -6.87
N PHE A 476 -19.15 14.16 -6.88
CA PHE A 476 -18.94 13.03 -5.97
C PHE A 476 -17.59 12.34 -6.18
N ALA A 477 -17.21 12.04 -7.43
CA ALA A 477 -15.93 11.40 -7.73
C ALA A 477 -14.75 12.32 -7.43
N THR A 478 -14.86 13.60 -7.81
CA THR A 478 -13.82 14.61 -7.58
C THR A 478 -13.60 14.84 -6.09
N THR A 479 -14.69 14.95 -5.32
CA THR A 479 -14.61 15.13 -3.86
C THR A 479 -13.96 13.92 -3.18
N ALA A 480 -14.28 12.70 -3.61
CA ALA A 480 -13.65 11.49 -3.08
C ALA A 480 -12.14 11.39 -3.41
N ALA A 481 -11.73 11.76 -4.63
CA ALA A 481 -10.33 11.76 -5.02
C ALA A 481 -9.54 12.86 -4.27
N LEU A 482 -10.11 14.06 -4.17
CA LEU A 482 -9.51 15.18 -3.42
C LEU A 482 -9.41 14.88 -1.92
N SER A 483 -10.44 14.28 -1.32
CA SER A 483 -10.42 13.93 0.10
C SER A 483 -9.33 12.90 0.40
N LEU A 484 -9.12 11.91 -0.49
CA LEU A 484 -7.99 10.98 -0.38
C LEU A 484 -6.64 11.70 -0.52
N TRP A 485 -6.49 12.59 -1.52
CA TRP A 485 -5.27 13.38 -1.68
C TRP A 485 -4.95 14.18 -0.41
N ILE A 486 -5.91 14.96 0.07
CA ILE A 486 -5.77 15.78 1.28
C ILE A 486 -5.45 14.89 2.49
N SER A 487 -6.13 13.74 2.63
CA SER A 487 -5.85 12.79 3.72
C SER A 487 -4.41 12.29 3.69
N VAL A 488 -3.89 11.91 2.52
CA VAL A 488 -2.50 11.47 2.33
C VAL A 488 -1.53 12.59 2.71
N PHE A 489 -1.78 13.81 2.24
CA PHE A 489 -0.94 14.97 2.50
C PHE A 489 -0.91 15.35 3.99
N ILE A 490 -2.07 15.41 4.64
CA ILE A 490 -2.19 15.70 6.08
C ILE A 490 -1.51 14.61 6.91
N LEU A 491 -1.75 13.33 6.59
CA LEU A 491 -1.17 12.20 7.32
C LEU A 491 0.36 12.17 7.21
N LYS A 492 0.93 12.71 6.13
CA LYS A 492 2.37 12.85 5.96
C LYS A 492 2.94 14.09 6.67
N LEU A 493 2.25 15.23 6.61
CA LEU A 493 2.77 16.51 7.09
C LEU A 493 2.81 16.68 8.61
N ASN A 494 1.80 16.21 9.35
CA ASN A 494 1.65 16.65 10.74
C ASN A 494 1.57 15.52 11.77
N TYR A 495 2.55 15.58 12.70
CA TYR A 495 2.33 15.37 14.12
C TYR A 495 1.04 16.11 14.56
N ILE A 496 0.18 15.41 15.32
CA ILE A 496 -0.86 15.93 16.24
C ILE A 496 -2.33 16.15 15.77
N THR A 497 -2.69 16.63 14.57
CA THR A 497 -4.10 17.10 14.37
C THR A 497 -4.90 16.39 13.27
N THR A 498 -5.06 15.07 13.35
CA THR A 498 -5.86 14.31 12.35
C THR A 498 -7.28 13.97 12.79
N PHE A 499 -7.62 14.14 14.08
CA PHE A 499 -8.91 13.69 14.59
C PHE A 499 -10.07 14.68 14.33
N LEU A 500 -9.77 15.97 14.15
CA LEU A 500 -10.81 17.02 14.04
C LEU A 500 -11.28 17.32 12.61
N ILE A 501 -10.47 17.05 11.58
CA ILE A 501 -10.82 17.43 10.19
C ILE A 501 -11.66 16.34 9.50
N LEU A 502 -11.45 15.07 9.85
CA LEU A 502 -12.13 13.94 9.19
C LEU A 502 -13.55 13.65 9.69
N VAL A 503 -14.01 14.38 10.72
CA VAL A 503 -15.39 14.32 11.23
C VAL A 503 -16.24 15.50 10.71
N MET A 504 -15.62 16.48 10.05
CA MET A 504 -16.30 17.69 9.54
C MET A 504 -16.41 17.76 8.00
N ILE A 505 -15.96 16.73 7.28
CA ILE A 505 -16.23 16.50 5.85
C ILE A 505 -17.02 15.21 5.76
#